data_AF-A0A522EXC4-F1
#
_entry.id   AF-A0A522EXC4-F1
#
_cell.length_a   1.000
_cell.length_b   1.000
_cell.length_c   1.000
_cell.angle_alpha   90.00
_cell.angle_beta   90.00
_cell.angle_gamma   90.00
#
_symmetry.space_group_name_H-M   'P 1'
#
loop_
_entity.id
_entity.type
_entity.pdbx_description
1 polymer ?
#
loop_
_entity_poly.entity_id
_entity_poly.type
_entity_poly.pdbx_seq_one_letter_code
_entity_poly.pdbx_strand_id
1 'polypeptide(L)'
;MKNFISSFFVSVAALFVTIVWASSGVDFPSLPFLPSPGGEGLGVRPAVVDTPPDLKYRMRDESHGLPYFNDYNGGLYLSDPSNMKTDLSYDPDSNQFNVTQKMGNVNYRPPIYMTQDEYVAYEFKRANREYWKQRSAAESLTQEGKSKNLIAPIKINSQVFDRIFGSNVVDIRPQGSAELIFGVNSSFTENPSVPVKNRRITTFDFDEKIQLSLIGKIGDRLKITTNYNTQATFDFENKMKLEFTGGEDDIIKKLEAGNVSLPLNSTLISGSQSLFGIKTSLQFGKATVTTVISQEKGQKKELNIEGGAQTSSFEINGDNYEANKHFFLAQYFKEQYDSALKNLPVINSGINITKA
;
A
#
# COMPACT_ATOMS: atom_id res chain seq x y z
N MET A 1 -12.40 7.49 -22.49
CA MET A 1 -12.10 6.20 -21.80
C MET A 1 -10.85 6.21 -20.90
N LYS A 2 -10.08 7.31 -20.79
CA LYS A 2 -8.97 7.43 -19.81
C LYS A 2 -9.43 7.79 -18.37
N ASN A 3 -10.66 8.28 -18.19
CA ASN A 3 -11.12 8.84 -16.92
C ASN A 3 -11.90 7.85 -16.01
N PHE A 4 -12.25 6.66 -16.51
CA PHE A 4 -12.99 5.67 -15.70
C PHE A 4 -12.03 4.76 -14.92
N ILE A 5 -10.87 4.44 -15.51
CA ILE A 5 -9.81 3.63 -14.90
C ILE A 5 -9.11 4.40 -13.77
N SER A 6 -8.92 5.73 -13.89
CA SER A 6 -8.37 6.51 -12.76
C SER A 6 -9.37 6.64 -11.61
N SER A 7 -10.68 6.76 -11.86
CA SER A 7 -11.67 6.92 -10.79
C SER A 7 -11.87 5.65 -9.95
N PHE A 8 -11.73 4.46 -10.54
CA PHE A 8 -11.89 3.19 -9.84
C PHE A 8 -10.66 2.84 -8.97
N PHE A 9 -9.44 3.14 -9.45
CA PHE A 9 -8.22 3.01 -8.65
C PHE A 9 -8.16 4.07 -7.53
N VAL A 10 -8.66 5.29 -7.77
CA VAL A 10 -8.78 6.32 -6.72
C VAL A 10 -9.82 5.94 -5.67
N SER A 11 -10.90 5.24 -6.02
CA SER A 11 -11.94 4.84 -5.04
C SER A 11 -11.53 3.68 -4.12
N VAL A 12 -10.65 2.78 -4.55
CA VAL A 12 -10.13 1.69 -3.70
C VAL A 12 -8.88 2.14 -2.92
N ALA A 13 -8.08 3.06 -3.47
CA ALA A 13 -7.01 3.73 -2.73
C ALA A 13 -7.54 4.76 -1.70
N ALA A 14 -8.67 5.43 -1.96
CA ALA A 14 -9.30 6.37 -1.02
C ALA A 14 -9.82 5.70 0.27
N LEU A 15 -10.05 4.38 0.25
CA LEU A 15 -10.41 3.61 1.44
C LEU A 15 -9.19 3.25 2.31
N PHE A 16 -7.97 3.36 1.77
CA PHE A 16 -6.72 3.20 2.52
C PHE A 16 -6.05 4.54 2.89
N VAL A 17 -6.26 5.62 2.11
CA VAL A 17 -5.62 6.93 2.34
C VAL A 17 -6.43 7.82 3.30
N THR A 18 -7.74 7.61 3.47
CA THR A 18 -8.54 8.38 4.45
C THR A 18 -8.30 7.98 5.91
N ILE A 19 -7.60 6.86 6.17
CA ILE A 19 -7.22 6.43 7.52
C ILE A 19 -5.83 6.98 7.92
N VAL A 20 -5.04 7.52 6.97
CA VAL A 20 -3.65 7.96 7.23
C VAL A 20 -3.45 9.48 7.06
N TRP A 21 -4.43 10.23 6.51
CA TRP A 21 -4.30 11.67 6.25
C TRP A 21 -5.24 12.59 7.06
N ALA A 22 -5.56 12.19 8.30
CA ALA A 22 -6.23 13.07 9.29
C ALA A 22 -5.29 13.51 10.43
N SER A 23 -3.96 13.41 10.25
CA SER A 23 -2.97 13.58 11.33
C SER A 23 -1.89 14.64 11.07
N SER A 24 -2.14 15.67 10.25
CA SER A 24 -1.23 16.82 10.18
C SER A 24 -1.94 18.11 9.78
N GLY A 25 -2.26 18.93 10.78
CA GLY A 25 -2.73 20.32 10.62
C GLY A 25 -2.56 21.05 11.95
N VAL A 26 -1.58 21.94 11.99
CA VAL A 26 -1.10 22.68 13.18
C VAL A 26 -1.62 24.13 13.11
N ASP A 27 -1.65 24.76 14.30
CA ASP A 27 -1.73 26.19 14.66
C ASP A 27 -3.09 26.83 15.02
N PHE A 28 -3.18 27.21 16.30
CA PHE A 28 -4.19 28.11 16.88
C PHE A 28 -3.62 29.53 16.98
N PRO A 29 -4.40 30.60 16.71
CA PRO A 29 -3.96 31.97 16.97
C PRO A 29 -4.06 32.29 18.47
N SER A 30 -3.01 32.91 19.03
CA SER A 30 -3.03 33.48 20.38
C SER A 30 -3.91 34.74 20.43
N LEU A 31 -4.95 34.73 21.28
CA LEU A 31 -5.74 35.93 21.58
C LEU A 31 -5.13 36.70 22.78
N PRO A 32 -5.16 38.05 22.77
CA PRO A 32 -4.58 38.85 23.83
C PRO A 32 -5.45 38.84 25.08
N PHE A 33 -4.79 38.81 26.24
CA PHE A 33 -5.38 38.89 27.57
C PHE A 33 -6.02 40.27 27.79
N LEU A 34 -7.30 40.33 28.18
CA LEU A 34 -7.94 41.55 28.71
C LEU A 34 -7.99 41.47 30.25
N PRO A 35 -7.67 42.54 31.00
CA PRO A 35 -7.81 42.54 32.45
C PRO A 35 -9.29 42.69 32.84
N SER A 36 -9.73 41.90 33.81
CA SER A 36 -11.07 42.02 34.40
C SER A 36 -11.08 43.11 35.50
N PRO A 37 -12.10 43.98 35.57
CA PRO A 37 -12.22 44.97 36.65
C PRO A 37 -12.77 44.32 37.92
N GLY A 38 -12.20 44.73 39.06
CA GLY A 38 -12.50 44.20 40.38
C GLY A 38 -13.95 44.41 40.83
N GLY A 39 -14.45 43.42 41.56
CA GLY A 39 -15.65 43.51 42.39
C GLY A 39 -15.36 42.81 43.71
N GLU A 40 -15.38 43.57 44.80
CA GLU A 40 -15.25 43.08 46.17
C GLU A 40 -16.49 42.26 46.55
N GLY A 41 -16.28 41.08 47.14
CA GLY A 41 -17.35 40.22 47.65
C GLY A 41 -16.81 39.16 48.61
N LEU A 42 -17.01 39.42 49.91
CA LEU A 42 -17.00 38.53 51.08
C LEU A 42 -16.01 37.33 51.07
N GLY A 43 -14.92 37.51 51.82
CA GLY A 43 -13.84 36.54 51.99
C GLY A 43 -14.27 35.20 52.58
N VAL A 44 -14.27 34.17 51.74
CA VAL A 44 -13.98 32.80 52.16
C VAL A 44 -12.46 32.67 52.12
N ARG A 45 -11.83 32.39 53.27
CA ARG A 45 -10.41 32.02 53.29
C ARG A 45 -10.26 30.75 52.44
N PRO A 46 -9.51 30.75 51.32
CA PRO A 46 -9.16 29.49 50.69
C PRO A 46 -8.38 28.67 51.72
N ALA A 47 -8.72 27.39 51.84
CA ALA A 47 -7.87 26.45 52.57
C ALA A 47 -6.43 26.62 52.07
N VAL A 48 -5.46 26.59 52.99
CA VAL A 48 -4.04 26.68 52.67
C VAL A 48 -3.76 25.70 51.53
N VAL A 49 -3.48 26.23 50.34
CA VAL A 49 -3.09 25.42 49.19
C VAL A 49 -1.72 24.88 49.53
N ASP A 50 -1.70 23.64 49.99
CA ASP A 50 -0.48 22.87 50.15
C ASP A 50 0.20 22.83 48.77
N THR A 51 1.33 23.51 48.62
CA THR A 51 2.04 23.57 47.34
C THR A 51 2.42 22.14 46.98
N PRO A 52 1.84 21.51 45.94
CA PRO A 52 2.16 20.13 45.66
C PRO A 52 3.65 20.03 45.29
N PRO A 53 4.41 19.07 45.84
CA PRO A 53 5.80 18.88 45.45
C PRO A 53 5.88 18.67 43.94
N ASP A 54 6.88 19.26 43.28
CA ASP A 54 7.09 19.06 41.84
C ASP A 54 7.53 17.61 41.60
N LEU A 55 6.55 16.77 41.31
CA LEU A 55 6.79 15.36 41.02
C LEU A 55 7.53 15.27 39.69
N LYS A 56 8.68 14.55 39.68
CA LYS A 56 9.41 14.19 38.46
C LYS A 56 8.51 13.56 37.39
N TYR A 57 7.44 12.90 37.83
CA TYR A 57 6.33 12.45 36.99
C TYR A 57 5.02 13.04 37.51
N ARG A 58 4.52 14.07 36.82
CA ARG A 58 3.24 14.69 37.14
C ARG A 58 2.11 13.78 36.68
N MET A 59 1.45 13.12 37.62
CA MET A 59 0.12 12.54 37.36
C MET A 59 -0.85 13.70 37.26
N ARG A 60 -1.57 13.85 36.14
CA ARG A 60 -2.66 14.83 36.06
C ARG A 60 -3.90 14.13 36.60
N ASP A 61 -4.58 14.73 37.55
CA ASP A 61 -5.91 14.24 37.93
C ASP A 61 -6.93 15.04 37.13
N GLU A 62 -7.52 14.42 36.12
CA GLU A 62 -8.61 15.02 35.36
C GLU A 62 -9.94 14.86 36.11
N SER A 63 -9.97 15.36 37.35
CA SER A 63 -11.11 15.31 38.28
C SER A 63 -12.38 16.02 37.78
N HIS A 64 -12.27 16.78 36.70
CA HIS A 64 -13.35 17.56 36.08
C HIS A 64 -13.57 17.20 34.60
N GLY A 65 -12.86 16.19 34.07
CA GLY A 65 -12.94 15.78 32.67
C GLY A 65 -13.95 14.65 32.45
N LEU A 66 -14.47 14.54 31.21
CA LEU A 66 -15.22 13.35 30.80
C LEU A 66 -14.40 12.10 31.14
N PRO A 67 -15.02 10.99 31.61
CA PRO A 67 -14.31 9.78 32.02
C PRO A 67 -13.35 9.22 30.95
N TYR A 68 -13.57 9.57 29.68
CA TYR A 68 -12.75 9.20 28.54
C TYR A 68 -11.44 9.98 28.40
N PHE A 69 -11.30 11.19 28.94
CA PHE A 69 -10.01 11.92 28.93
C PHE A 69 -9.07 11.43 30.03
N ASN A 70 -9.60 10.64 30.97
CA ASN A 70 -8.83 10.00 32.01
C ASN A 70 -8.12 8.75 31.45
N ASP A 71 -7.10 8.98 30.62
CA ASP A 71 -6.35 7.98 29.83
C ASP A 71 -5.32 7.17 30.63
N TYR A 72 -5.45 7.13 31.96
CA TYR A 72 -4.52 6.45 32.86
C TYR A 72 -4.69 4.93 32.89
N ASN A 73 -4.63 4.30 31.71
CA ASN A 73 -4.71 2.86 31.56
C ASN A 73 -3.51 2.39 30.73
N GLY A 74 -2.63 1.60 31.35
CA GLY A 74 -1.41 1.06 30.75
C GLY A 74 -0.50 0.43 31.80
N GLY A 75 0.58 -0.25 31.42
CA GLY A 75 1.44 -0.99 32.38
C GLY A 75 2.11 -0.13 33.47
N LEU A 76 2.10 1.21 33.32
CA LEU A 76 2.60 2.16 34.32
C LEU A 76 1.51 2.72 35.25
N TYR A 77 0.23 2.50 34.94
CA TYR A 77 -0.93 2.99 35.67
C TYR A 77 -1.73 1.81 36.25
N LEU A 78 -2.27 1.98 37.46
CA LEU A 78 -3.12 0.98 38.07
C LEU A 78 -4.49 0.98 37.41
N SER A 79 -5.09 -0.20 37.24
CA SER A 79 -6.48 -0.30 36.77
C SER A 79 -7.45 0.28 37.80
N ASP A 80 -8.57 0.81 37.31
CA ASP A 80 -9.66 1.27 38.17
C ASP A 80 -10.17 0.13 39.07
N PRO A 81 -10.44 0.39 40.36
CA PRO A 81 -10.93 -0.63 41.28
C PRO A 81 -12.37 -1.01 40.95
N SER A 82 -12.73 -2.27 41.21
CA SER A 82 -14.01 -2.88 40.79
C SER A 82 -15.27 -2.25 41.40
N ASN A 83 -15.11 -1.41 42.43
CA ASN A 83 -16.18 -0.67 43.08
C ASN A 83 -16.49 0.69 42.41
N MET A 84 -15.73 1.10 41.40
CA MET A 84 -16.06 2.26 40.56
C MET A 84 -16.98 1.87 39.41
N LYS A 85 -18.07 2.61 39.23
CA LYS A 85 -19.03 2.44 38.14
C LYS A 85 -19.36 3.77 37.50
N THR A 86 -19.38 3.79 36.18
CA THR A 86 -19.85 4.94 35.39
C THR A 86 -21.29 4.64 34.95
N ASP A 87 -22.22 5.49 35.37
CA ASP A 87 -23.64 5.43 35.03
C ASP A 87 -23.97 6.52 34.01
N LEU A 88 -24.73 6.18 32.97
CA LEU A 88 -25.15 7.08 31.91
C LEU A 88 -26.68 7.12 31.89
N SER A 89 -27.26 8.29 32.14
CA SER A 89 -28.71 8.50 32.10
C SER A 89 -29.04 9.61 31.11
N TYR A 90 -30.01 9.37 30.22
CA TYR A 90 -30.54 10.40 29.33
C TYR A 90 -31.70 11.13 30.00
N ASP A 91 -31.66 12.46 30.01
CA ASP A 91 -32.73 13.32 30.53
C ASP A 91 -33.55 13.88 29.35
N PRO A 92 -34.82 13.44 29.18
CA PRO A 92 -35.67 13.86 28.07
C PRO A 92 -36.12 15.32 28.15
N ASP A 93 -36.12 15.94 29.34
CA ASP A 93 -36.62 17.31 29.52
C ASP A 93 -35.54 18.35 29.15
N SER A 94 -34.28 18.05 29.47
CA SER A 94 -33.14 18.92 29.18
C SER A 94 -32.38 18.53 27.89
N ASN A 95 -32.73 17.39 27.27
CA ASN A 95 -32.07 16.81 26.09
C ASN A 95 -30.55 16.64 26.28
N GLN A 96 -30.15 16.20 27.48
CA GLN A 96 -28.76 16.03 27.88
C GLN A 96 -28.53 14.61 28.42
N PHE A 97 -27.30 14.12 28.26
CA PHE A 97 -26.85 12.89 28.90
C PHE A 97 -26.06 13.23 30.16
N ASN A 98 -26.43 12.57 31.25
CA ASN A 98 -25.85 12.73 32.57
C ASN A 98 -24.91 11.55 32.83
N VAL A 99 -23.62 11.83 32.90
CA VAL A 99 -22.58 10.85 33.22
C VAL A 99 -22.18 11.00 34.68
N THR A 100 -22.39 9.96 35.47
CA THR A 100 -22.07 9.95 36.90
C THR A 100 -21.09 8.83 37.22
N GLN A 101 -19.99 9.15 37.91
CA GLN A 101 -19.04 8.16 38.41
C GLN A 101 -19.26 7.91 39.90
N LYS A 102 -19.70 6.69 40.24
CA LYS A 102 -20.02 6.26 41.60
C LYS A 102 -18.96 5.30 42.11
N MET A 103 -18.54 5.50 43.36
CA MET A 103 -17.76 4.54 44.13
C MET A 103 -18.66 4.00 45.24
N GLY A 104 -19.22 2.80 45.03
CA GLY A 104 -20.32 2.31 45.86
C GLY A 104 -21.56 3.22 45.75
N ASN A 105 -21.90 3.92 46.84
CA ASN A 105 -23.05 4.82 46.92
C ASN A 105 -22.69 6.32 46.86
N VAL A 106 -21.41 6.65 46.79
CA VAL A 106 -20.95 8.05 46.78
C VAL A 106 -20.55 8.43 45.36
N ASN A 107 -21.02 9.59 44.89
CA ASN A 107 -20.52 10.20 43.66
C ASN A 107 -19.08 10.65 43.92
N TYR A 108 -18.12 9.95 43.34
CA TYR A 108 -16.70 10.23 43.54
C TYR A 108 -16.26 11.48 42.77
N ARG A 109 -16.96 11.82 41.68
CA ARG A 109 -16.74 13.04 40.88
C ARG A 109 -18.06 13.76 40.58
N PRO A 110 -18.01 15.08 40.29
CA PRO A 110 -19.18 15.82 39.84
C PRO A 110 -19.80 15.17 38.59
N PRO A 111 -21.14 15.07 38.50
CA PRO A 111 -21.80 14.62 37.29
C PRO A 111 -21.48 15.55 36.11
N ILE A 112 -21.31 14.96 34.93
CA ILE A 112 -21.04 15.70 33.71
C ILE A 112 -22.25 15.61 32.80
N TYR A 113 -22.64 16.75 32.26
CA TYR A 113 -23.76 16.90 31.35
C TYR A 113 -23.21 17.09 29.94
N MET A 114 -23.75 16.38 28.98
CA MET A 114 -23.38 16.51 27.57
C MET A 114 -24.63 16.61 26.70
N THR A 115 -24.55 17.43 25.66
CA THR A 115 -25.56 17.46 24.61
C THR A 115 -25.51 16.19 23.75
N GLN A 116 -26.54 15.96 22.95
CA GLN A 116 -26.57 14.84 21.99
C GLN A 116 -25.34 14.83 21.05
N ASP A 117 -24.95 15.99 20.52
CA ASP A 117 -23.81 16.08 19.60
C ASP A 117 -22.49 15.76 20.30
N GLU A 118 -22.31 16.24 21.53
CA GLU A 118 -21.15 15.92 22.36
C GLU A 118 -21.09 14.44 22.73
N TYR A 119 -22.25 13.81 23.00
CA TYR A 119 -22.34 12.37 23.25
C TYR A 119 -21.96 11.55 22.02
N VAL A 120 -22.44 11.93 20.84
CA VAL A 120 -22.09 11.27 19.57
C VAL A 120 -20.59 11.39 19.31
N ALA A 121 -20.01 12.58 19.49
CA ALA A 121 -18.58 12.79 19.35
C ALA A 121 -17.77 11.97 20.39
N TYR A 122 -18.28 11.85 21.61
CA TYR A 122 -17.71 11.03 22.67
C TYR A 122 -17.71 9.53 22.29
N GLU A 123 -18.84 8.98 21.87
CA GLU A 123 -18.97 7.59 21.46
C GLU A 123 -18.08 7.26 20.26
N PHE A 124 -18.01 8.15 19.28
CA PHE A 124 -17.15 7.98 18.11
C PHE A 124 -15.66 7.88 18.50
N LYS A 125 -15.19 8.78 19.35
CA LYS A 125 -13.80 8.76 19.85
C LYS A 125 -13.51 7.47 20.64
N ARG A 126 -14.43 7.08 21.53
CA ARG A 126 -14.33 5.84 22.32
C ARG A 126 -14.24 4.61 21.43
N ALA A 127 -15.14 4.49 20.45
CA ALA A 127 -15.18 3.38 19.51
C ALA A 127 -13.89 3.27 18.69
N ASN A 128 -13.36 4.40 18.19
CA ASN A 128 -12.10 4.42 17.46
C ASN A 128 -10.93 3.94 18.31
N ARG A 129 -10.83 4.41 19.56
CA ARG A 129 -9.77 3.97 20.47
C ARG A 129 -9.86 2.48 20.80
N GLU A 130 -11.05 1.99 21.13
CA GLU A 130 -11.27 0.57 21.40
C GLU A 130 -10.96 -0.30 20.17
N TYR A 131 -11.29 0.18 18.97
CA TYR A 131 -10.90 -0.47 17.72
C TYR A 131 -9.37 -0.61 17.60
N TRP A 132 -8.62 0.48 17.82
CA TRP A 132 -7.15 0.45 17.77
C TRP A 132 -6.54 -0.41 18.87
N LYS A 133 -7.10 -0.40 20.09
CA LYS A 133 -6.66 -1.24 21.21
C LYS A 133 -6.89 -2.73 20.92
N GLN A 134 -8.04 -3.08 20.36
CA GLN A 134 -8.32 -4.45 19.94
C GLN A 134 -7.39 -4.89 18.81
N ARG A 135 -7.09 -3.99 17.86
CA ARG A 135 -6.16 -4.26 16.76
C ARG A 135 -4.74 -4.53 17.26
N SER A 136 -4.21 -3.68 18.14
CA SER A 136 -2.87 -3.85 18.72
C SER A 136 -2.78 -5.09 19.61
N ALA A 137 -3.82 -5.39 20.40
CA ALA A 137 -3.89 -6.61 21.20
C ALA A 137 -3.99 -7.88 20.32
N ALA A 138 -4.74 -7.83 19.22
CA ALA A 138 -4.81 -8.94 18.25
C ALA A 138 -3.46 -9.21 17.58
N GLU A 139 -2.70 -8.15 17.28
CA GLU A 139 -1.34 -8.23 16.74
C GLU A 139 -0.34 -8.80 17.77
N SER A 140 -0.49 -8.45 19.05
CA SER A 140 0.28 -9.06 20.15
C SER A 140 -0.03 -10.56 20.34
N LEU A 141 -1.31 -10.95 20.25
CA LEU A 141 -1.73 -12.36 20.36
C LEU A 141 -1.29 -13.21 19.15
N THR A 142 -0.95 -12.60 18.01
CA THR A 142 -0.35 -13.30 16.88
C THR A 142 1.14 -13.63 17.07
N GLN A 143 1.84 -12.97 18.01
CA GLN A 143 3.22 -13.32 18.35
C GLN A 143 3.33 -14.57 19.25
N GLU A 144 2.28 -14.94 19.99
CA GLU A 144 2.24 -16.14 20.87
C GLU A 144 1.82 -17.45 20.15
N GLY A 145 2.01 -17.55 18.83
CA GLY A 145 2.05 -18.85 18.14
C GLY A 145 0.70 -19.47 17.74
N LYS A 146 -0.41 -18.72 17.75
CA LYS A 146 -1.66 -19.16 17.11
C LYS A 146 -1.95 -18.32 15.88
N SER A 147 -1.59 -18.85 14.72
CA SER A 147 -1.87 -18.38 13.37
C SER A 147 -3.37 -18.29 13.06
N LYS A 148 -4.10 -17.39 13.73
CA LYS A 148 -5.40 -16.91 13.27
C LYS A 148 -5.14 -15.81 12.24
N ASN A 149 -5.80 -15.89 11.08
CA ASN A 149 -5.75 -14.88 10.02
C ASN A 149 -5.75 -13.45 10.60
N LEU A 150 -4.80 -12.61 10.17
CA LEU A 150 -4.64 -11.19 10.56
C LEU A 150 -5.89 -10.32 10.31
N ILE A 151 -6.82 -10.83 9.49
CA ILE A 151 -8.09 -10.20 9.14
C ILE A 151 -9.20 -11.24 9.35
N ALA A 152 -10.09 -10.98 10.30
CA ALA A 152 -11.28 -11.81 10.49
C ALA A 152 -12.22 -11.65 9.29
N PRO A 153 -12.89 -12.73 8.83
CA PRO A 153 -13.81 -12.65 7.71
C PRO A 153 -14.96 -11.69 8.02
N ILE A 154 -15.19 -10.73 7.12
CA ILE A 154 -16.25 -9.72 7.27
C ILE A 154 -17.55 -10.33 6.73
N LYS A 155 -18.63 -10.24 7.51
CA LYS A 155 -19.96 -10.67 7.09
C LYS A 155 -20.81 -9.44 6.76
N ILE A 156 -21.29 -9.35 5.54
CA ILE A 156 -22.13 -8.23 5.08
C ILE A 156 -23.60 -8.63 5.20
N ASN A 157 -24.38 -7.98 6.05
CA ASN A 157 -25.80 -8.30 6.22
C ASN A 157 -26.65 -7.66 5.11
N SER A 158 -26.64 -8.23 3.90
CA SER A 158 -27.45 -7.77 2.77
C SER A 158 -27.92 -8.92 1.88
N GLN A 159 -29.23 -9.02 1.68
CA GLN A 159 -29.85 -10.03 0.81
C GLN A 159 -29.51 -9.82 -0.68
N VAL A 160 -29.26 -8.57 -1.09
CA VAL A 160 -28.84 -8.25 -2.46
C VAL A 160 -27.41 -8.73 -2.71
N PHE A 161 -26.55 -8.58 -1.70
CA PHE A 161 -25.17 -9.04 -1.76
C PHE A 161 -25.11 -10.56 -1.90
N ASP A 162 -25.89 -11.27 -1.09
CA ASP A 162 -25.97 -12.73 -1.13
C ASP A 162 -26.46 -13.25 -2.50
N ARG A 163 -27.47 -12.60 -3.10
CA ARG A 163 -27.98 -12.97 -4.43
C ARG A 163 -26.93 -12.85 -5.55
N ILE A 164 -26.08 -11.82 -5.48
CA ILE A 164 -25.09 -11.54 -6.52
C ILE A 164 -23.83 -12.38 -6.30
N PHE A 165 -23.39 -12.54 -5.05
CA PHE A 165 -22.09 -13.14 -4.71
C PHE A 165 -22.17 -14.59 -4.18
N GLY A 166 -23.37 -15.12 -3.92
CA GLY A 166 -23.62 -16.48 -3.46
C GLY A 166 -23.39 -16.72 -1.97
N SER A 167 -22.68 -15.81 -1.30
CA SER A 167 -22.45 -15.80 0.14
C SER A 167 -22.10 -14.40 0.60
N ASN A 168 -22.35 -14.11 1.88
CA ASN A 168 -22.08 -12.83 2.52
C ASN A 168 -20.69 -12.71 3.17
N VAL A 169 -19.84 -13.72 2.99
CA VAL A 169 -18.52 -13.79 3.61
C VAL A 169 -17.47 -13.18 2.68
N VAL A 170 -16.68 -12.26 3.24
CA VAL A 170 -15.50 -11.70 2.59
C VAL A 170 -14.26 -12.25 3.30
N ASP A 171 -13.49 -13.06 2.58
CA ASP A 171 -12.23 -13.65 3.04
C ASP A 171 -11.06 -13.01 2.28
N ILE A 172 -10.17 -12.32 3.00
CA ILE A 172 -9.03 -11.62 2.43
C ILE A 172 -7.77 -12.17 3.07
N ARG A 173 -6.88 -12.70 2.23
CA ARG A 173 -5.63 -13.35 2.65
C ARG A 173 -4.45 -12.61 2.01
N PRO A 174 -3.93 -11.56 2.65
CA PRO A 174 -2.65 -10.96 2.27
C PRO A 174 -1.50 -11.85 2.75
N GLN A 175 -0.46 -11.96 1.95
CA GLN A 175 0.78 -12.68 2.24
C GLN A 175 1.96 -11.88 1.68
N GLY A 176 3.08 -11.89 2.38
CA GLY A 176 4.31 -11.23 1.94
C GLY A 176 4.81 -10.21 2.97
N SER A 177 5.60 -9.25 2.50
CA SER A 177 6.25 -8.23 3.32
C SER A 177 6.14 -6.85 2.67
N ALA A 178 6.18 -5.82 3.52
CA ALA A 178 6.33 -4.44 3.09
C ALA A 178 7.38 -3.81 3.99
N GLU A 179 8.43 -3.28 3.40
CA GLU A 179 9.48 -2.51 4.08
C GLU A 179 9.43 -1.08 3.56
N LEU A 180 9.41 -0.12 4.48
CA LEU A 180 9.42 1.30 4.19
C LEU A 180 10.66 1.89 4.86
N ILE A 181 11.56 2.47 4.06
CA ILE A 181 12.79 3.08 4.54
C ILE A 181 12.64 4.60 4.39
N PHE A 182 12.83 5.30 5.50
CA PHE A 182 12.79 6.75 5.56
C PHE A 182 14.18 7.27 5.90
N GLY A 183 14.71 8.18 5.08
CA GLY A 183 16.02 8.77 5.25
C GLY A 183 16.01 10.26 4.97
N VAL A 184 16.98 10.99 5.53
CA VAL A 184 17.26 12.37 5.15
C VAL A 184 18.73 12.44 4.77
N ASN A 185 19.00 12.65 3.49
CA ASN A 185 20.36 12.80 2.98
C ASN A 185 20.69 14.29 2.83
N SER A 186 21.72 14.77 3.53
CA SER A 186 22.20 16.13 3.41
C SER A 186 23.63 16.13 2.89
N SER A 187 23.81 16.51 1.64
CA SER A 187 25.13 16.65 1.01
C SER A 187 25.57 18.12 0.98
N PHE A 188 26.86 18.35 1.21
CA PHE A 188 27.47 19.67 1.10
C PHE A 188 28.69 19.61 0.18
N THR A 189 28.80 20.57 -0.75
CA THR A 189 29.96 20.70 -1.64
C THR A 189 30.68 22.03 -1.42
N GLU A 190 32.00 21.98 -1.39
CA GLU A 190 32.87 23.15 -1.26
C GLU A 190 33.25 23.75 -2.62
N ASN A 191 32.75 23.20 -3.73
CA ASN A 191 33.08 23.68 -5.07
C ASN A 191 32.69 25.17 -5.22
N PRO A 192 33.66 26.07 -5.41
CA PRO A 192 33.41 27.50 -5.47
C PRO A 192 32.60 27.90 -6.71
N SER A 193 32.62 27.09 -7.78
CA SER A 193 31.81 27.29 -8.98
C SER A 193 30.31 27.08 -8.76
N VAL A 194 29.90 26.45 -7.65
CA VAL A 194 28.48 26.28 -7.27
C VAL A 194 28.05 27.45 -6.36
N PRO A 195 26.91 28.12 -6.63
CA PRO A 195 26.39 29.18 -5.76
C PRO A 195 26.14 28.71 -4.32
N VAL A 196 26.43 29.55 -3.32
CA VAL A 196 26.35 29.21 -1.89
C VAL A 196 25.01 28.58 -1.49
N LYS A 197 23.90 29.10 -2.03
CA LYS A 197 22.54 28.57 -1.78
C LYS A 197 22.30 27.14 -2.28
N ASN A 198 23.08 26.68 -3.27
CA ASN A 198 22.97 25.34 -3.85
C ASN A 198 24.11 24.42 -3.38
N ARG A 199 24.98 24.88 -2.48
CA ARG A 199 26.10 24.07 -1.94
C ARG A 199 25.64 23.03 -0.94
N ARG A 200 24.51 23.25 -0.25
CA ARG A 200 23.87 22.27 0.63
C ARG A 200 22.58 21.80 -0.01
N ILE A 201 22.48 20.51 -0.26
CA ILE A 201 21.27 19.85 -0.79
C ILE A 201 20.82 18.86 0.26
N THR A 202 19.60 19.05 0.77
CA THR A 202 18.96 18.13 1.70
C THR A 202 17.77 17.51 0.99
N THR A 203 17.79 16.19 0.86
CA THR A 203 16.79 15.40 0.16
C THR A 203 16.20 14.40 1.13
N PHE A 204 14.87 14.34 1.17
CA PHE A 204 14.16 13.27 1.85
C PHE A 204 14.20 12.03 0.96
N ASP A 205 14.71 10.94 1.50
CA ASP A 205 14.80 9.65 0.84
C ASP A 205 13.69 8.75 1.36
N PHE A 206 12.94 8.17 0.44
CA PHE A 206 11.80 7.31 0.74
C PHE A 206 11.84 6.13 -0.23
N ASP A 207 12.10 4.94 0.32
CA ASP A 207 12.20 3.70 -0.44
C ASP A 207 11.13 2.70 0.04
N GLU A 208 10.30 2.25 -0.89
CA GLU A 208 9.23 1.28 -0.66
C GLU A 208 9.57 -0.07 -1.28
N LYS A 209 9.75 -1.08 -0.44
CA LYS A 209 9.96 -2.48 -0.85
C LYS A 209 8.75 -3.31 -0.46
N ILE A 210 7.80 -3.40 -1.38
CA ILE A 210 6.55 -4.14 -1.19
C ILE A 210 6.63 -5.43 -2.00
N GLN A 211 6.49 -6.57 -1.32
CA GLN A 211 6.33 -7.89 -1.92
C GLN A 211 5.03 -8.47 -1.37
N LEU A 212 3.95 -8.32 -2.12
CA LEU A 212 2.60 -8.65 -1.67
C LEU A 212 1.95 -9.65 -2.62
N SER A 213 1.43 -10.74 -2.07
CA SER A 213 0.48 -11.65 -2.70
C SER A 213 -0.84 -11.58 -1.95
N LEU A 214 -1.93 -11.30 -2.65
CA LEU A 214 -3.25 -11.10 -2.08
C LEU A 214 -4.25 -12.01 -2.78
N ILE A 215 -4.98 -12.79 -2.00
CA ILE A 215 -6.15 -13.54 -2.47
C ILE A 215 -7.36 -13.08 -1.68
N GLY A 216 -8.28 -12.40 -2.35
CA GLY A 216 -9.60 -12.02 -1.82
C GLY A 216 -10.68 -12.90 -2.43
N LYS A 217 -11.58 -13.44 -1.61
CA LYS A 217 -12.81 -14.11 -2.04
C LYS A 217 -14.00 -13.39 -1.43
N ILE A 218 -14.95 -13.03 -2.27
CA ILE A 218 -16.20 -12.40 -1.88
C ILE A 218 -17.31 -13.36 -2.27
N GLY A 219 -17.89 -13.99 -1.26
CA GLY A 219 -18.77 -15.15 -1.42
C GLY A 219 -18.10 -16.25 -2.25
N ASP A 220 -18.86 -16.83 -3.17
CA ASP A 220 -18.40 -17.92 -4.04
C ASP A 220 -18.14 -17.47 -5.48
N ARG A 221 -18.62 -16.27 -5.83
CA ARG A 221 -18.66 -15.81 -7.23
C ARG A 221 -17.59 -14.80 -7.58
N LEU A 222 -16.98 -14.10 -6.63
CA LEU A 222 -15.97 -13.09 -6.92
C LEU A 222 -14.64 -13.43 -6.24
N LYS A 223 -13.57 -13.44 -7.02
CA LYS A 223 -12.21 -13.69 -6.57
C LYS A 223 -11.27 -12.62 -7.11
N ILE A 224 -10.44 -12.08 -6.22
CA ILE A 224 -9.40 -11.11 -6.50
C ILE A 224 -8.07 -11.79 -6.22
N THR A 225 -7.18 -11.79 -7.20
CA THR A 225 -5.81 -12.28 -7.04
C THR A 225 -4.86 -11.17 -7.48
N THR A 226 -4.03 -10.69 -6.56
CA THR A 226 -3.05 -9.64 -6.85
C THR A 226 -1.67 -10.10 -6.39
N ASN A 227 -0.68 -9.97 -7.25
CA ASN A 227 0.73 -10.10 -6.92
C ASN A 227 1.41 -8.79 -7.30
N TYR A 228 2.06 -8.17 -6.33
CA TYR A 228 2.69 -6.86 -6.48
C TYR A 228 4.07 -6.88 -5.86
N ASN A 229 5.07 -6.52 -6.65
CA ASN A 229 6.46 -6.42 -6.28
C ASN A 229 7.01 -5.09 -6.80
N THR A 230 7.38 -4.18 -5.90
CA THR A 230 7.97 -2.88 -6.28
C THR A 230 9.38 -3.03 -6.85
N GLN A 231 10.05 -4.15 -6.59
CA GLN A 231 11.39 -4.46 -7.08
C GLN A 231 11.39 -5.38 -8.31
N ALA A 232 10.23 -5.60 -8.94
CA ALA A 232 10.14 -6.41 -10.15
C ALA A 232 10.96 -5.78 -11.29
N THR A 233 11.76 -6.59 -11.99
CA THR A 233 12.48 -6.14 -13.19
C THR A 233 11.55 -6.02 -14.39
N PHE A 234 10.50 -6.84 -14.43
CA PHE A 234 9.55 -6.87 -15.52
C PHE A 234 8.12 -6.56 -15.07
N ASP A 235 7.44 -5.71 -15.84
CA ASP A 235 6.03 -5.31 -15.59
C ASP A 235 5.07 -6.52 -15.53
N PHE A 236 5.38 -7.63 -16.20
CA PHE A 236 4.52 -8.81 -16.21
C PHE A 236 4.53 -9.59 -14.89
N GLU A 237 5.47 -9.32 -13.98
CA GLU A 237 5.50 -9.92 -12.64
C GLU A 237 4.39 -9.35 -11.75
N ASN A 238 4.05 -8.08 -11.97
CA ASN A 238 2.95 -7.40 -11.31
C ASN A 238 1.62 -7.79 -11.96
N LYS A 239 0.88 -8.67 -11.30
CA LYS A 239 -0.36 -9.25 -11.83
C LYS A 239 -1.52 -8.90 -10.93
N MET A 240 -2.59 -8.41 -11.52
CA MET A 240 -3.87 -8.22 -10.87
C MET A 240 -4.95 -8.91 -11.69
N LYS A 241 -5.74 -9.78 -11.08
CA LYS A 241 -6.82 -10.51 -11.73
C LYS A 241 -8.07 -10.47 -10.87
N LEU A 242 -9.13 -9.92 -11.43
CA LEU A 242 -10.48 -10.00 -10.93
C LEU A 242 -11.20 -11.10 -11.70
N GLU A 243 -11.80 -12.06 -11.00
CA GLU A 243 -12.53 -13.17 -11.58
C GLU A 243 -13.94 -13.21 -10.99
N PHE A 244 -14.95 -13.00 -11.82
CA PHE A 244 -16.35 -13.28 -11.49
C PHE A 244 -16.79 -14.56 -12.19
N THR A 245 -17.38 -15.48 -11.43
CA THR A 245 -17.93 -16.76 -11.90
C THR A 245 -19.44 -16.71 -11.75
N GLY A 246 -20.16 -16.83 -12.87
CA GLY A 246 -21.62 -16.95 -12.86
C GLY A 246 -22.08 -18.33 -12.41
N GLY A 247 -23.33 -18.44 -12.02
CA GLY A 247 -23.98 -19.71 -11.68
C GLY A 247 -24.21 -20.63 -12.89
N GLU A 248 -24.80 -21.79 -12.61
CA GLU A 248 -25.11 -22.80 -13.62
C GLU A 248 -26.12 -22.31 -14.67
N ASP A 249 -27.08 -21.48 -14.27
CA ASP A 249 -28.12 -20.93 -15.16
C ASP A 249 -27.76 -19.58 -15.79
N ASP A 250 -26.63 -18.97 -15.40
CA ASP A 250 -26.25 -17.65 -15.89
C ASP A 250 -25.66 -17.73 -17.31
N ILE A 251 -26.04 -16.78 -18.17
CA ILE A 251 -25.44 -16.64 -19.52
C ILE A 251 -23.96 -16.27 -19.42
N ILE A 252 -23.61 -15.39 -18.47
CA ILE A 252 -22.23 -14.99 -18.20
C ILE A 252 -21.60 -16.07 -17.32
N LYS A 253 -20.74 -16.91 -17.91
CA LYS A 253 -20.02 -17.94 -17.16
C LYS A 253 -18.81 -17.40 -16.43
N LYS A 254 -18.07 -16.51 -17.08
CA LYS A 254 -16.86 -15.93 -16.50
C LYS A 254 -16.64 -14.51 -16.99
N LEU A 255 -16.33 -13.62 -16.07
CA LEU A 255 -15.86 -12.27 -16.37
C LEU A 255 -14.52 -12.08 -15.65
N GLU A 256 -13.47 -11.86 -16.42
CA GLU A 256 -12.11 -11.65 -15.94
C GLU A 256 -11.68 -10.22 -16.27
N ALA A 257 -11.03 -9.53 -15.33
CA ALA A 257 -10.46 -8.21 -15.58
C ALA A 257 -9.04 -8.12 -15.01
N GLY A 258 -8.17 -7.36 -15.70
CA GLY A 258 -6.74 -7.27 -15.40
C GLY A 258 -5.92 -8.23 -16.25
N ASN A 259 -5.04 -9.02 -15.65
CA ASN A 259 -4.21 -9.99 -16.35
C ASN A 259 -5.05 -11.20 -16.77
N VAL A 260 -5.30 -11.29 -18.08
CA VAL A 260 -6.11 -12.35 -18.71
C VAL A 260 -5.27 -13.11 -19.73
N SER A 261 -5.70 -14.32 -20.06
CA SER A 261 -5.10 -15.13 -21.11
C SER A 261 -6.19 -15.66 -22.04
N LEU A 262 -5.85 -15.76 -23.32
CA LEU A 262 -6.71 -16.32 -24.35
C LEU A 262 -5.92 -17.35 -25.17
N PRO A 263 -5.61 -18.53 -24.60
CA PRO A 263 -5.04 -19.60 -25.40
C PRO A 263 -6.08 -20.04 -26.45
N LEU A 264 -5.63 -20.19 -27.70
CA LEU A 264 -6.44 -20.68 -28.80
C LEU A 264 -5.88 -22.02 -29.29
N ASN A 265 -6.74 -22.99 -29.53
CA ASN A 265 -6.37 -24.31 -30.04
C ASN A 265 -6.24 -24.30 -31.59
N SER A 266 -5.60 -23.28 -32.15
CA SER A 266 -5.41 -23.13 -33.60
C SER A 266 -3.92 -23.01 -33.91
N THR A 267 -3.48 -23.65 -34.99
CA THR A 267 -2.10 -23.56 -35.48
C THR A 267 -1.85 -22.28 -36.27
N LEU A 268 -2.89 -21.69 -36.86
CA LEU A 268 -2.77 -20.51 -37.72
C LEU A 268 -2.83 -19.20 -36.93
N ILE A 269 -3.61 -19.16 -35.85
CA ILE A 269 -3.80 -17.97 -35.01
C ILE A 269 -3.41 -18.33 -33.58
N SER A 270 -2.23 -17.85 -33.18
CA SER A 270 -1.74 -18.02 -31.82
C SER A 270 -2.36 -16.98 -30.88
N GLY A 271 -3.21 -17.46 -29.97
CA GLY A 271 -3.76 -16.64 -28.90
C GLY A 271 -2.68 -16.07 -27.97
N SER A 272 -2.91 -14.88 -27.43
CA SER A 272 -1.95 -14.24 -26.50
C SER A 272 -2.21 -14.66 -25.06
N GLN A 273 -1.14 -14.90 -24.32
CA GLN A 273 -1.18 -15.38 -22.93
C GLN A 273 -0.98 -14.28 -21.88
N SER A 274 -0.43 -13.12 -22.27
CA SER A 274 -0.10 -12.02 -21.38
C SER A 274 -0.82 -10.75 -21.81
N LEU A 275 -2.11 -10.72 -21.51
CA LEU A 275 -3.00 -9.62 -21.88
C LEU A 275 -3.43 -8.87 -20.62
N PHE A 276 -3.47 -7.54 -20.68
CA PHE A 276 -4.09 -6.72 -19.65
C PHE A 276 -5.38 -6.11 -20.20
N GLY A 277 -6.54 -6.53 -19.68
CA GLY A 277 -7.83 -6.10 -20.19
C GLY A 277 -9.02 -6.78 -19.55
N ILE A 278 -10.11 -6.87 -20.30
CA ILE A 278 -11.37 -7.49 -19.89
C ILE A 278 -11.62 -8.70 -20.79
N LYS A 279 -11.97 -9.84 -20.19
CA LYS A 279 -12.37 -11.05 -20.88
C LYS A 279 -13.70 -11.54 -20.34
N THR A 280 -14.63 -11.79 -21.25
CA THR A 280 -15.97 -12.28 -20.93
C THR A 280 -16.23 -13.57 -21.66
N SER A 281 -16.71 -14.59 -20.94
CA SER A 281 -17.13 -15.88 -21.48
C SER A 281 -18.64 -16.02 -21.30
N LEU A 282 -19.36 -16.06 -22.42
CA LEU A 282 -20.80 -16.22 -22.50
C LEU A 282 -21.14 -17.62 -23.02
N GLN A 283 -22.16 -18.26 -22.47
CA GLN A 283 -22.63 -19.57 -22.91
C GLN A 283 -24.13 -19.52 -23.22
N PHE A 284 -24.48 -19.78 -24.48
CA PHE A 284 -25.85 -19.88 -24.99
C PHE A 284 -26.13 -21.34 -25.33
N GLY A 285 -26.57 -22.13 -24.35
CA GLY A 285 -26.74 -23.57 -24.48
C GLY A 285 -25.39 -24.26 -24.77
N LYS A 286 -25.21 -24.73 -26.02
CA LYS A 286 -23.96 -25.37 -26.48
C LYS A 286 -22.97 -24.40 -27.15
N ALA A 287 -23.39 -23.16 -27.43
CA ALA A 287 -22.53 -22.17 -28.07
C ALA A 287 -21.79 -21.34 -27.01
N THR A 288 -20.46 -21.35 -27.04
CA THR A 288 -19.61 -20.54 -26.14
C THR A 288 -18.99 -19.39 -26.92
N VAL A 289 -19.26 -18.16 -26.48
CA VAL A 289 -18.69 -16.93 -27.06
C VAL A 289 -17.73 -16.34 -26.05
N THR A 290 -16.45 -16.24 -26.42
CA THR A 290 -15.44 -15.58 -25.60
C THR A 290 -15.02 -14.28 -26.26
N THR A 291 -15.14 -13.18 -25.54
CA THR A 291 -14.76 -11.84 -26.00
C THR A 291 -13.63 -11.32 -25.12
N VAL A 292 -12.59 -10.77 -25.75
CA VAL A 292 -11.45 -10.17 -25.05
C VAL A 292 -11.16 -8.80 -25.63
N ILE A 293 -11.06 -7.80 -24.76
CA ILE A 293 -10.63 -6.44 -25.09
C ILE A 293 -9.43 -6.14 -24.19
N SER A 294 -8.23 -6.09 -24.76
CA SER A 294 -7.00 -6.03 -23.97
C SER A 294 -5.85 -5.37 -24.69
N GLN A 295 -4.92 -4.85 -23.90
CA GLN A 295 -3.58 -4.48 -24.34
C GLN A 295 -2.64 -5.68 -24.17
N GLU A 296 -1.94 -6.06 -25.23
CA GLU A 296 -0.88 -7.08 -25.15
C GLU A 296 0.34 -6.50 -24.43
N LYS A 297 0.83 -7.24 -23.41
CA LYS A 297 2.00 -6.86 -22.60
C LYS A 297 3.23 -7.72 -22.89
N GLY A 298 3.08 -8.77 -23.69
CA GLY A 298 4.17 -9.70 -24.06
C GLY A 298 4.72 -9.44 -25.46
N GLN A 299 5.99 -9.79 -25.67
CA GLN A 299 6.60 -9.85 -27.00
C GLN A 299 6.78 -11.32 -27.39
N LYS A 300 6.29 -11.70 -28.57
CA LYS A 300 6.58 -13.01 -29.16
C LYS A 300 7.96 -12.96 -29.81
N LYS A 301 8.83 -13.90 -29.43
CA LYS A 301 10.13 -14.12 -30.10
C LYS A 301 10.14 -15.55 -30.60
N GLU A 302 10.33 -15.71 -31.91
CA GLU A 302 10.52 -17.00 -32.55
C GLU A 302 12.02 -17.27 -32.65
N LEU A 303 12.45 -18.44 -32.18
CA LEU A 303 13.81 -18.92 -32.30
C LEU A 303 13.79 -20.13 -33.21
N ASN A 304 14.47 -20.04 -34.36
CA ASN A 304 14.66 -21.20 -35.22
C ASN A 304 15.93 -21.93 -34.79
N ILE A 305 15.78 -23.17 -34.34
CA ILE A 305 16.88 -24.02 -33.87
C ILE A 305 17.03 -25.14 -34.89
N GLU A 306 18.10 -25.10 -35.68
CA GLU A 306 18.39 -26.10 -36.70
C GLU A 306 19.56 -26.97 -36.23
N GLY A 307 19.38 -28.30 -36.24
CA GLY A 307 20.46 -29.24 -35.91
C GLY A 307 21.01 -29.19 -34.48
N GLY A 308 20.28 -28.57 -33.53
CA GLY A 308 20.71 -28.44 -32.12
C GLY A 308 21.57 -27.22 -31.83
N ALA A 309 21.82 -26.36 -32.82
CA ALA A 309 22.50 -25.08 -32.63
C ALA A 309 21.55 -23.90 -32.90
N GLN A 310 21.73 -22.81 -32.15
CA GLN A 310 21.02 -21.57 -32.40
C GLN A 310 21.70 -20.83 -33.56
N THR A 311 21.06 -20.80 -34.73
CA THR A 311 21.55 -20.04 -35.88
C THR A 311 21.13 -18.58 -35.74
N SER A 312 22.09 -17.65 -35.72
CA SER A 312 21.82 -16.21 -35.79
C SER A 312 22.24 -15.70 -37.16
N SER A 313 21.28 -15.22 -37.94
CA SER A 313 21.60 -14.50 -39.18
C SER A 313 22.25 -13.15 -38.82
N PHE A 314 23.31 -12.80 -39.52
CA PHE A 314 23.92 -11.48 -39.44
C PHE A 314 24.05 -10.90 -40.85
N GLU A 315 23.95 -9.57 -40.94
CA GLU A 315 24.10 -8.82 -42.17
C GLU A 315 25.21 -7.79 -41.96
N ILE A 316 26.19 -7.77 -42.87
CA ILE A 316 27.29 -6.81 -42.85
C ILE A 316 27.22 -6.02 -44.16
N ASN A 317 26.94 -4.73 -44.04
CA ASN A 317 27.02 -3.82 -45.17
C ASN A 317 28.48 -3.63 -45.60
N GLY A 318 28.74 -3.52 -46.90
CA GLY A 318 30.11 -3.46 -47.44
C GLY A 318 30.92 -2.23 -47.00
N ASP A 319 30.26 -1.18 -46.53
CA ASP A 319 30.85 0.03 -45.95
C ASP A 319 31.06 -0.06 -44.42
N ASN A 320 30.46 -1.06 -43.75
CA ASN A 320 30.56 -1.28 -42.31
C ASN A 320 31.85 -2.04 -41.96
N TYR A 321 32.99 -1.47 -42.32
CA TYR A 321 34.31 -1.98 -41.95
C TYR A 321 34.66 -1.63 -40.50
N GLU A 322 35.46 -2.46 -39.83
CA GLU A 322 35.91 -2.18 -38.47
C GLU A 322 36.99 -1.09 -38.46
N ALA A 323 36.56 0.17 -38.24
CA ALA A 323 37.45 1.32 -38.20
C ALA A 323 38.45 1.24 -37.02
N ASN A 324 39.72 1.57 -37.30
CA ASN A 324 40.81 1.67 -36.31
C ASN A 324 41.01 0.43 -35.42
N LYS A 325 40.65 -0.76 -35.92
CA LYS A 325 40.79 -2.01 -35.17
C LYS A 325 41.90 -2.91 -35.74
N HIS A 326 41.98 -3.01 -37.06
CA HIS A 326 43.00 -3.80 -37.74
C HIS A 326 44.00 -2.90 -38.46
N PHE A 327 45.28 -3.18 -38.27
CA PHE A 327 46.37 -2.39 -38.83
C PHE A 327 47.39 -3.29 -39.53
N PHE A 328 47.93 -2.81 -40.65
CA PHE A 328 49.13 -3.41 -41.25
C PHE A 328 50.36 -3.02 -40.43
N LEU A 329 51.28 -3.96 -40.21
CA LEU A 329 52.52 -3.71 -39.44
C LEU A 329 53.46 -2.72 -40.13
N ALA A 330 53.43 -2.69 -41.46
CA ALA A 330 54.21 -1.79 -42.30
C ALA A 330 53.57 -1.67 -43.68
N GLN A 331 53.99 -0.65 -44.43
CA GLN A 331 53.55 -0.42 -45.80
C GLN A 331 53.78 -1.64 -46.72
N TYR A 332 54.91 -2.35 -46.52
CA TYR A 332 55.22 -3.58 -47.26
C TYR A 332 54.10 -4.63 -47.16
N PHE A 333 53.54 -4.83 -45.97
CA PHE A 333 52.47 -5.83 -45.76
C PHE A 333 51.17 -5.42 -46.43
N LYS A 334 50.88 -4.11 -46.52
CA LYS A 334 49.69 -3.59 -47.22
C LYS A 334 49.78 -3.84 -48.73
N GLU A 335 50.94 -3.57 -49.34
CA GLU A 335 51.12 -3.71 -50.79
C GLU A 335 51.15 -5.17 -51.25
N GLN A 336 51.66 -6.07 -50.41
CA GLN A 336 51.76 -7.49 -50.75
C GLN A 336 50.52 -8.31 -50.34
N TYR A 337 49.60 -7.77 -49.53
CA TYR A 337 48.45 -8.49 -48.96
C TYR A 337 47.61 -9.23 -50.02
N ASP A 338 47.11 -8.50 -51.01
CA ASP A 338 46.22 -9.05 -52.05
C ASP A 338 46.93 -10.09 -52.93
N SER A 339 48.21 -9.87 -53.24
CA SER A 339 49.01 -10.79 -54.05
C SER A 339 49.37 -12.08 -53.30
N ALA A 340 49.64 -11.97 -52.00
CA ALA A 340 49.92 -13.12 -51.14
C ALA A 340 48.68 -14.01 -50.93
N LEU A 341 47.47 -13.44 -51.00
CA LEU A 341 46.20 -14.14 -50.75
C LEU A 341 45.45 -14.58 -52.03
N LYS A 342 46.04 -14.43 -53.23
CA LYS A 342 45.39 -14.82 -54.50
C LYS A 342 44.95 -16.29 -54.57
N ASN A 343 45.68 -17.20 -53.92
CA ASN A 343 45.45 -18.64 -53.99
C ASN A 343 45.06 -19.25 -52.63
N LEU A 344 44.11 -18.63 -51.92
CA LEU A 344 43.57 -19.19 -50.68
C LEU A 344 43.13 -20.66 -50.86
N PRO A 345 43.44 -21.57 -49.92
CA PRO A 345 43.99 -21.34 -48.58
C PRO A 345 45.53 -21.28 -48.47
N VAL A 346 46.28 -21.43 -49.58
CA VAL A 346 47.76 -21.39 -49.55
C VAL A 346 48.24 -19.94 -49.65
N ILE A 347 48.91 -19.46 -48.59
CA ILE A 347 49.43 -18.09 -48.51
C ILE A 347 50.78 -18.02 -49.23
N ASN A 348 50.85 -17.22 -50.29
CA ASN A 348 52.07 -17.00 -51.09
C ASN A 348 52.96 -15.89 -50.46
N SER A 349 53.41 -16.12 -49.23
CA SER A 349 54.35 -15.24 -48.52
C SER A 349 55.49 -16.06 -47.93
N GLY A 350 56.73 -15.60 -48.15
CA GLY A 350 57.92 -16.19 -47.51
C GLY A 350 58.22 -15.62 -46.12
N ILE A 351 57.38 -14.73 -45.61
CA ILE A 351 57.62 -13.98 -44.37
C ILE A 351 56.87 -14.61 -43.21
N ASN A 352 57.61 -14.87 -42.13
CA ASN A 352 57.08 -15.31 -40.86
C ASN A 352 57.36 -14.25 -39.79
N ILE A 353 56.32 -13.73 -39.15
CA ILE A 353 56.45 -12.72 -38.10
C ILE A 353 56.76 -13.45 -36.78
N THR A 354 58.01 -13.40 -36.35
CA THR A 354 58.46 -14.09 -35.12
C THR A 354 58.26 -13.26 -33.86
N LYS A 355 58.15 -11.93 -33.99
CA LYS A 355 57.85 -10.99 -32.91
C LYS A 355 57.13 -9.77 -33.48
N ALA A 356 56.01 -9.40 -32.88
CA ALA A 356 55.18 -8.26 -33.26
C ALA A 356 55.33 -7.11 -32.27
#